data_AF-A0A6B3C9F0-F1
#
_entry.id   AF-A0A6B3C9F0-F1
#
_cell.length_a   1.000
_cell.length_b   1.000
_cell.length_c   1.000
_cell.angle_alpha   90.00
_cell.angle_beta   90.00
_cell.angle_gamma   90.00
#
_symmetry.space_group_name_H-M   'P 1'
#
loop_
_entity.id
_entity.type
_entity.pdbx_description
1 polymer ?
#
loop_
_entity_poly.entity_id
_entity_poly.type
_entity_poly.pdbx_seq_one_letter_code
_entity_poly.pdbx_strand_id
1 'polypeptide(L)'
;MAMDRDQVLRSAAALLSRKSTATMDEVARAAGIGRATLHRHFAGRDALVRALEELGIHAFEVAFDNARLDEGTAVDALRRLVAEAEPNAQLLAFLVTENQLFEVVQVNEGWAR
;
A
#
# COMPACT_ATOMS: atom_id res chain seq x y z
N MET A 1 3.71 -16.33 -17.62
CA MET A 1 3.89 -14.92 -17.28
C MET A 1 4.17 -14.85 -15.79
N ALA A 2 5.31 -14.30 -15.39
CA ALA A 2 5.62 -14.13 -13.97
C ALA A 2 4.59 -13.16 -13.37
N MET A 3 4.05 -13.51 -12.21
CA MET A 3 3.20 -12.62 -11.45
C MET A 3 4.03 -11.40 -11.02
N ASP A 4 3.56 -10.20 -11.33
CA ASP A 4 4.12 -8.96 -10.80
C ASP A 4 3.59 -8.74 -9.38
N ARG A 5 4.47 -8.85 -8.38
CA ARG A 5 4.12 -8.73 -6.95
C ARG A 5 3.56 -7.35 -6.63
N ASP A 6 4.11 -6.30 -7.23
CA ASP A 6 3.68 -4.93 -7.00
C ASP A 6 2.29 -4.71 -7.58
N GLN A 7 2.03 -5.25 -8.77
CA GLN A 7 0.69 -5.18 -9.37
C GLN A 7 -0.36 -5.90 -8.51
N VAL A 8 -0.02 -7.06 -7.93
CA VAL A 8 -0.90 -7.79 -7.01
C VAL A 8 -1.18 -6.96 -5.75
N LEU A 9 -0.14 -6.36 -5.17
CA LEU A 9 -0.29 -5.49 -4.00
C LEU A 9 -1.15 -4.26 -4.32
N ARG A 10 -0.93 -3.59 -5.45
CA ARG A 10 -1.75 -2.44 -5.88
C ARG A 10 -3.22 -2.82 -6.06
N SER A 11 -3.50 -3.97 -6.68
CA SER A 11 -4.87 -4.49 -6.80
C SER A 11 -5.48 -4.83 -5.43
N ALA A 12 -4.69 -5.40 -4.51
CA ALA A 12 -5.14 -5.71 -3.15
C ALA A 12 -5.45 -4.44 -2.34
N ALA A 13 -4.58 -3.42 -2.36
CA ALA A 13 -4.84 -2.12 -1.73
C ALA A 13 -6.12 -1.47 -2.26
N ALA A 14 -6.33 -1.50 -3.57
CA ALA A 14 -7.54 -0.95 -4.18
C ALA A 14 -8.83 -1.68 -3.76
N LEU A 15 -8.75 -2.98 -3.43
CA LEU A 15 -9.89 -3.73 -2.91
C LEU A 15 -10.10 -3.47 -1.42
N LEU A 16 -9.03 -3.58 -0.62
CA LEU A 16 -9.09 -3.51 0.84
C LEU A 16 -9.45 -2.09 1.34
N SER A 17 -8.99 -1.05 0.66
CA SER A 17 -9.40 0.35 0.94
C SER A 17 -10.90 0.59 0.79
N ARG A 18 -11.59 -0.20 -0.03
CA ARG A 18 -13.06 -0.12 -0.24
C ARG A 18 -13.84 -1.13 0.58
N LYS A 19 -13.23 -2.29 0.85
CA LYS A 19 -13.81 -3.42 1.58
C LYS A 19 -12.73 -4.10 2.41
N SER A 20 -12.47 -3.57 3.60
CA SER A 20 -11.46 -4.14 4.51
C SER A 20 -11.75 -5.61 4.87
N THR A 21 -13.03 -6.02 4.89
CA THR A 21 -13.44 -7.40 5.15
C THR A 21 -13.29 -8.35 3.95
N ALA A 22 -12.68 -7.91 2.84
CA ALA A 22 -12.48 -8.76 1.67
C ALA A 22 -11.65 -10.00 2.01
N THR A 23 -12.07 -11.13 1.47
CA THR A 23 -11.39 -12.42 1.68
C THR A 23 -10.16 -12.57 0.78
N MET A 24 -9.23 -13.45 1.15
CA MET A 24 -8.06 -13.77 0.31
C MET A 24 -8.46 -14.26 -1.11
N ASP A 25 -9.62 -14.89 -1.26
CA ASP A 25 -10.14 -15.31 -2.58
C ASP A 25 -10.59 -14.12 -3.42
N GLU A 26 -11.25 -13.14 -2.79
CA GLU A 26 -11.64 -11.90 -3.46
C GLU A 26 -10.41 -11.09 -3.89
N VAL A 27 -9.36 -11.05 -3.05
CA VAL A 27 -8.07 -10.44 -3.39
C VAL A 27 -7.42 -11.15 -4.59
N ALA A 28 -7.32 -12.48 -4.56
CA ALA A 28 -6.74 -13.25 -5.66
C ALA A 28 -7.47 -12.98 -6.97
N ARG A 29 -8.81 -12.97 -6.93
CA ARG A 29 -9.66 -12.65 -8.08
C ARG A 29 -9.44 -11.23 -8.60
N ALA A 30 -9.38 -10.24 -7.71
CA ALA A 30 -9.13 -8.84 -8.09
C ALA A 30 -7.73 -8.64 -8.70
N ALA A 31 -6.75 -9.43 -8.28
CA ALA A 31 -5.40 -9.43 -8.84
C ALA A 31 -5.25 -10.32 -10.09
N GLY A 32 -6.31 -10.99 -10.55
CA GLY A 32 -6.27 -11.85 -11.73
C GLY A 32 -5.44 -13.13 -11.55
N ILE A 33 -5.23 -13.59 -10.31
CA ILE A 33 -4.42 -14.77 -9.97
C ILE A 33 -5.23 -15.83 -9.21
N GLY A 34 -4.72 -17.07 -9.20
CA GLY A 34 -5.30 -18.14 -8.39
C GLY A 34 -4.97 -18.01 -6.89
N ARG A 35 -5.87 -18.46 -6.02
CA ARG A 35 -5.69 -18.48 -4.55
C ARG A 35 -4.37 -19.14 -4.12
N ALA A 36 -4.02 -20.28 -4.73
CA ALA A 36 -2.77 -20.99 -4.41
C ALA A 36 -1.52 -20.17 -4.81
N THR A 37 -1.59 -19.35 -5.86
CA THR A 37 -0.51 -18.43 -6.21
C THR A 37 -0.42 -17.31 -5.19
N LEU A 38 -1.53 -16.65 -4.84
CA LEU A 38 -1.55 -15.63 -3.80
C LEU A 38 -0.98 -16.15 -2.48
N HIS A 39 -1.40 -17.36 -2.04
CA HIS A 39 -0.95 -17.96 -0.80
C HIS A 39 0.54 -18.31 -0.79
N ARG A 40 1.13 -18.65 -1.94
CA ARG A 40 2.60 -18.87 -2.05
C ARG A 40 3.39 -17.58 -1.84
N HIS A 41 2.82 -16.43 -2.20
CA HIS A 41 3.47 -15.13 -2.01
C HIS A 41 3.15 -14.50 -0.66
N PHE A 42 1.95 -14.72 -0.12
CA PHE A 42 1.48 -14.16 1.14
C PHE A 42 0.81 -15.27 1.94
N ALA A 43 1.46 -15.69 3.03
CA ALA A 43 1.00 -16.75 3.92
C ALA A 43 -0.18 -16.30 4.81
N GLY A 44 -1.26 -15.83 4.19
CA GLY A 44 -2.45 -15.32 4.86
C GLY A 44 -2.62 -13.80 4.78
N ARG A 45 -3.71 -13.31 5.38
CA ARG A 45 -4.11 -11.90 5.36
C ARG A 45 -3.06 -11.01 6.02
N ASP A 46 -2.54 -11.40 7.17
CA ASP A 46 -1.57 -10.59 7.91
C ASP A 46 -0.26 -10.40 7.13
N ALA A 47 0.19 -11.43 6.42
CA ALA A 47 1.37 -11.33 5.55
C ALA A 47 1.13 -10.41 4.35
N LEU A 48 -0.08 -10.39 3.80
CA LEU A 48 -0.47 -9.48 2.74
C LEU A 48 -0.55 -8.03 3.25
N VAL A 49 -1.19 -7.81 4.41
CA VAL A 49 -1.33 -6.48 5.02
C VAL A 49 0.02 -5.87 5.35
N ARG A 50 0.95 -6.64 5.94
CA ARG A 50 2.33 -6.17 6.18
C ARG A 50 3.06 -5.81 4.88
N ALA A 51 2.93 -6.62 3.84
CA ALA A 51 3.55 -6.30 2.56
C ALA A 51 2.94 -5.05 1.89
N LEU A 52 1.64 -4.81 2.05
CA LEU A 52 0.98 -3.59 1.59
C LEU A 52 1.43 -2.36 2.37
N GLU A 53 1.60 -2.51 3.68
CA GLU A 53 2.12 -1.47 4.54
C GLU A 53 3.55 -1.08 4.14
N GLU A 54 4.45 -2.07 4.03
CA GLU A 54 5.83 -1.85 3.57
C GLU A 54 5.88 -1.15 2.21
N LEU A 55 5.07 -1.62 1.25
CA LEU A 55 4.99 -1.00 -0.07
C LEU A 55 4.45 0.43 0.00
N GLY A 56 3.41 0.67 0.80
CA GLY A 56 2.80 1.97 0.97
C GLY A 56 3.79 2.97 1.57
N ILE A 57 4.41 2.63 2.70
CA ILE A 57 5.40 3.48 3.37
C ILE A 57 6.54 3.81 2.41
N HIS A 58 7.13 2.80 1.77
CA HIS A 58 8.23 3.01 0.84
C HIS A 58 7.85 3.89 -0.36
N ALA A 59 6.67 3.68 -0.94
CA ALA A 59 6.19 4.50 -2.05
C ALA A 59 6.00 5.98 -1.64
N PHE A 60 5.59 6.23 -0.40
CA PHE A 60 5.46 7.59 0.13
C PHE A 60 6.80 8.22 0.48
N GLU A 61 7.74 7.47 1.06
CA GLU A 61 9.13 7.93 1.28
C GLU A 61 9.74 8.43 -0.05
N VAL A 62 9.63 7.63 -1.11
CA VAL A 62 10.12 8.01 -2.44
C VAL A 62 9.39 9.24 -2.99
N ALA A 63 8.07 9.35 -2.77
CA ALA A 63 7.31 10.53 -3.20
C ALA A 63 7.73 11.80 -2.45
N PHE A 64 8.03 11.69 -1.15
CA PHE A 64 8.55 12.81 -0.35
C PHE A 64 9.93 13.26 -0.84
N ASP A 65 10.83 12.32 -1.12
CA ASP A 65 12.17 12.61 -1.63
C ASP A 65 12.10 13.28 -3.02
N ASN A 66 11.30 12.72 -3.94
CA ASN A 66 11.13 13.27 -5.29
C ASN A 66 10.47 14.65 -5.31
N ALA A 67 9.60 14.92 -4.33
CA ALA A 67 8.93 16.20 -4.21
C ALA A 67 9.89 17.35 -3.89
N ARG A 68 11.10 17.06 -3.36
CA ARG A 68 12.14 18.05 -3.02
C ARG A 68 11.54 19.22 -2.24
N LEU A 69 11.01 18.91 -1.06
CA LEU A 69 10.17 19.82 -0.28
C LEU A 69 10.89 21.09 0.18
N ASP A 70 12.22 21.04 0.23
CA ASP A 70 13.12 22.13 0.58
C ASP A 70 13.36 23.13 -0.57
N GLU A 71 12.79 22.89 -1.75
CA GLU A 71 13.03 23.71 -2.93
C GLU A 71 11.85 24.58 -3.37
N GLY A 72 12.10 25.87 -3.54
CA GLY A 72 11.13 26.83 -4.05
C GLY A 72 10.08 27.23 -3.02
N THR A 73 8.88 27.58 -3.49
CA THR A 73 7.79 28.00 -2.59
C THR A 73 7.09 26.80 -1.97
N ALA A 74 6.50 26.99 -0.79
CA ALA A 74 5.70 25.95 -0.13
C ALA A 74 4.55 25.42 -1.02
N VAL A 75 3.97 26.29 -1.86
CA VAL A 75 2.90 25.90 -2.78
C VAL A 75 3.43 25.00 -3.90
N ASP A 76 4.61 25.31 -4.44
CA ASP A 76 5.20 24.50 -5.51
C ASP A 76 5.71 23.16 -4.97
N ALA A 77 6.28 23.14 -3.77
CA ALA A 77 6.64 21.93 -3.06
C ALA A 77 5.41 21.04 -2.83
N LEU A 78 4.29 21.61 -2.35
CA LEU A 78 3.04 20.86 -2.16
C LEU A 78 2.48 20.32 -3.48
N ARG A 79 2.55 21.08 -4.58
CA ARG A 79 2.11 20.60 -5.90
C ARG A 79 2.93 19.40 -6.37
N ARG A 80 4.25 19.45 -6.22
CA ARG A 80 5.13 18.31 -6.55
C ARG A 80 4.81 17.11 -5.69
N LEU A 81 4.65 17.31 -4.38
CA LEU A 81 4.29 16.23 -3.46
C LEU A 81 2.98 15.54 -3.86
N VAL A 82 1.94 16.32 -4.18
CA VAL A 82 0.66 15.76 -4.63
C VAL A 82 0.82 15.01 -5.94
N ALA A 83 1.60 15.51 -6.89
CA ALA A 83 1.85 14.84 -8.17
C ALA A 83 2.63 13.53 -8.00
N GLU A 84 3.65 13.49 -7.13
CA GLU A 84 4.42 12.28 -6.82
C GLU A 84 3.61 11.25 -6.01
N ALA A 85 2.69 11.71 -5.15
CA ALA A 85 1.84 10.85 -4.34
C ALA A 85 0.63 10.28 -5.10
N GLU A 86 0.12 10.97 -6.13
CA GLU A 86 -1.10 10.61 -6.86
C GLU A 86 -1.10 9.15 -7.40
N PRO A 87 -0.02 8.63 -8.00
CA PRO A 87 0.04 7.25 -8.47
C PRO A 87 -0.09 6.20 -7.34
N ASN A 88 0.15 6.63 -6.09
CA ASN A 88 0.15 5.80 -4.90
C ASN A 88 -1.04 6.10 -3.96
N ALA A 89 -2.02 6.90 -4.40
CA ALA A 89 -3.15 7.32 -3.57
C ALA A 89 -3.96 6.14 -2.98
N GLN A 90 -4.05 5.03 -3.69
CA GLN A 90 -4.72 3.81 -3.22
C GLN A 90 -3.95 3.07 -2.10
N LEU A 91 -2.62 3.18 -2.07
CA LEU A 91 -1.81 2.70 -0.96
C LEU A 91 -2.02 3.60 0.26
N LEU A 92 -2.11 4.92 0.09
CA LEU A 92 -2.46 5.84 1.17
C LEU A 92 -3.85 5.55 1.74
N ALA A 93 -4.83 5.38 0.87
CA ALA A 93 -6.19 5.06 1.26
C ALA A 93 -6.23 3.76 2.09
N PHE A 94 -5.44 2.75 1.71
CA PHE A 94 -5.30 1.53 2.49
C PHE A 94 -4.65 1.80 3.86
N LEU A 95 -3.51 2.51 3.90
CA LEU A 95 -2.81 2.83 5.15
C LEU A 95 -3.68 3.58 6.16
N VAL A 96 -4.57 4.45 5.70
CA VAL A 96 -5.42 5.27 6.57
C VAL A 96 -6.71 4.54 6.98
N THR A 97 -7.17 3.53 6.23
CA THR A 97 -8.46 2.87 6.48
C THR A 97 -8.36 1.45 7.03
N GLU A 98 -7.19 0.81 6.98
CA GLU A 98 -7.03 -0.56 7.45
C GLU A 98 -6.87 -0.62 8.98
N ASN A 99 -7.94 -0.99 9.68
CA ASN A 99 -7.98 -1.08 11.15
C ASN A 99 -6.87 -1.96 11.76
N GLN A 100 -6.41 -3.01 11.06
CA GLN A 100 -5.33 -3.86 11.56
C GLN A 100 -4.01 -3.11 11.78
N LEU A 101 -3.81 -1.96 11.12
CA LEU A 101 -2.63 -1.12 11.33
C LEU A 101 -2.70 -0.33 12.65
N PHE A 102 -3.90 -0.18 13.23
CA PHE A 102 -4.15 0.66 14.41
C PHE A 102 -4.62 -0.13 15.64
N GLU A 103 -5.11 -1.36 15.48
CA GLU A 103 -5.69 -2.17 16.57
C GLU A 103 -4.64 -2.90 17.45
N VAL A 104 -3.38 -2.97 17.04
CA VAL A 104 -2.31 -3.58 17.84
C VAL A 104 -1.64 -2.49 18.68
N VAL A 105 -1.60 -2.66 20.00
CA VAL A 105 -0.90 -1.80 20.99
C VAL A 105 0.62 -1.65 20.72
N GLN A 106 1.12 -2.25 19.64
CA GLN A 106 2.45 -2.09 19.08
C GLN A 106 2.28 -1.44 17.70
N VAL A 107 2.67 -0.18 17.59
CA VAL A 107 2.90 0.49 16.29
C VAL A 107 3.79 -0.43 15.46
N ASN A 108 3.34 -0.83 14.26
CA ASN A 108 4.14 -1.68 13.37
C ASN A 108 5.51 -1.00 13.13
N GLU A 109 6.60 -1.78 13.15
CA GLU A 109 7.97 -1.25 13.03
C GLU A 109 8.17 -0.35 11.80
N GLY A 110 7.38 -0.53 10.74
CA GLY A 110 7.40 0.32 9.56
C GLY A 110 7.12 1.81 9.84
N TRP A 111 6.31 2.13 10.86
CA TRP A 111 5.98 3.51 11.24
C TRP A 111 7.01 4.14 12.18
N ALA A 112 7.96 3.37 12.71
CA ALA A 112 8.95 3.84 13.68
C ALA A 112 10.26 4.30 13.02
N ARG A 113 10.27 4.50 11.70
CA ARG A 113 11.44 4.87 10.91
C ARG A 113 11.54 6.38 10.70
#